data_AF-A0A0C2F3L2-F1
#
_entry.id   AF-A0A0C2F3L2-F1
#
_cell.length_a   1.000
_cell.length_b   1.000
_cell.length_c   1.000
_cell.angle_alpha   90.00
_cell.angle_beta   90.00
_cell.angle_gamma   90.00
#
_symmetry.space_group_name_H-M   'P 1'
#
loop_
_entity.id
_entity.type
_entity.pdbx_description
1 polymer ?
#
loop_
_entity_poly.entity_id
_entity_poly.type
_entity_poly.pdbx_seq_one_letter_code
_entity_poly.pdbx_strand_id
1 'polypeptide(L)'
;MEITELPVGEWTNRYKQNTLHALQAKGLISGFKEYHTERGVHFVVELGRELTEKCRRAAGRHSEIMKKFKLSTTITINSMVLFDPAGHLQNYASAGDIMREHFHVRQLMYEKRKEHETKMLEAQKRRVENQ
;
A
#
# COMPACT_ATOMS: atom_id res chain seq x y z
N MET A 1 0.86 -25.84 3.63
CA MET A 1 1.23 -24.60 2.92
C MET A 1 0.85 -23.45 3.82
N GLU A 2 1.66 -22.42 3.92
CA GLU A 2 1.40 -21.31 4.84
C GLU A 2 1.22 -20.02 4.04
N ILE A 3 0.20 -19.24 4.40
CA ILE A 3 -0.09 -17.91 3.84
C ILE A 3 0.06 -16.92 4.99
N THR A 4 1.14 -16.16 4.97
CA THR A 4 1.47 -15.16 6.00
C THR A 4 1.09 -13.74 5.61
N GLU A 5 0.74 -13.51 4.35
CA GLU A 5 0.46 -12.17 3.82
C GLU A 5 -0.67 -12.24 2.81
N LEU A 6 -1.44 -11.15 2.74
CA LEU A 6 -2.51 -10.95 1.75
C LEU A 6 -2.21 -9.72 0.89
N PRO A 7 -2.72 -9.67 -0.35
CA PRO A 7 -2.59 -8.49 -1.18
C PRO A 7 -3.22 -7.26 -0.52
N VAL A 8 -2.63 -6.09 -0.74
CA VAL A 8 -3.16 -4.81 -0.25
C VAL A 8 -4.61 -4.63 -0.71
N GLY A 9 -5.49 -4.25 0.23
CA GLY A 9 -6.92 -4.07 -0.01
C GLY A 9 -7.77 -5.32 0.21
N GLU A 10 -7.16 -6.48 0.44
CA GLU A 10 -7.88 -7.71 0.79
C GLU A 10 -7.96 -7.88 2.32
N TRP A 11 -9.18 -8.05 2.83
CA TRP A 11 -9.43 -8.25 4.26
C TRP A 11 -9.40 -9.73 4.62
N THR A 12 -8.83 -10.08 5.77
CA THR A 12 -8.68 -11.47 6.23
C THR A 12 -9.99 -12.26 6.20
N ASN A 13 -11.08 -11.67 6.72
CA ASN A 13 -12.39 -12.32 6.73
C ASN A 13 -12.98 -12.49 5.31
N ARG A 14 -12.81 -11.47 4.46
CA ARG A 14 -13.25 -11.52 3.05
C ARG A 14 -12.50 -12.60 2.28
N TYR A 15 -11.19 -12.71 2.51
CA TYR A 15 -10.34 -13.72 1.89
C TYR A 15 -10.74 -15.14 2.31
N LYS A 16 -10.98 -15.34 3.60
CA LYS A 16 -11.47 -16.61 4.15
C LYS A 16 -12.79 -17.04 3.51
N GLN A 17 -13.78 -16.14 3.48
CA GLN A 17 -15.12 -16.42 2.95
C GLN A 17 -15.12 -16.67 1.43
N ASN A 18 -14.47 -15.79 0.67
CA ASN A 18 -14.61 -15.79 -0.78
C ASN A 18 -13.58 -16.67 -1.51
N THR A 19 -12.42 -16.92 -0.88
CA THR A 19 -11.32 -17.65 -1.50
C THR A 19 -11.12 -19.01 -0.82
N LEU A 20 -10.84 -19.06 0.48
CA LEU A 20 -10.51 -20.34 1.14
C LEU A 20 -11.69 -21.30 1.18
N HIS A 21 -12.88 -20.87 1.63
CA HIS A 21 -14.08 -21.72 1.61
C HIS A 21 -14.47 -22.14 0.18
N ALA A 22 -14.29 -21.27 -0.81
CA ALA A 22 -14.54 -21.63 -2.21
C ALA A 22 -13.55 -22.68 -2.75
N LEU A 23 -12.28 -22.62 -2.34
CA LEU A 23 -11.27 -23.63 -2.68
C LEU A 23 -11.54 -24.96 -1.97
N GLN A 24 -12.05 -24.92 -0.74
CA GLN A 24 -12.44 -26.10 0.04
C GLN A 24 -13.65 -26.80 -0.60
N ALA A 25 -14.68 -26.04 -0.99
CA ALA A 25 -15.85 -26.56 -1.69
C ALA A 25 -15.49 -27.21 -3.05
N LYS A 26 -14.41 -26.73 -3.70
CA LYS A 26 -13.87 -27.31 -4.94
C LYS A 26 -12.97 -28.53 -4.72
N GLY A 27 -12.72 -28.94 -3.48
CA GLY A 27 -11.84 -30.07 -3.14
C GLY A 27 -10.35 -29.81 -3.37
N LEU A 28 -9.95 -28.56 -3.63
CA LEU A 28 -8.55 -28.20 -3.88
C LEU A 28 -7.74 -28.13 -2.58
N ILE A 29 -8.41 -27.82 -1.46
CA ILE A 29 -7.85 -27.85 -0.10
C ILE A 29 -8.71 -28.79 0.75
N SER A 30 -8.06 -29.54 1.65
CA SER A 30 -8.73 -30.44 2.58
C SER A 30 -9.24 -29.69 3.81
N GLY A 31 -8.53 -28.64 4.22
CA GLY A 31 -8.88 -27.79 5.35
C GLY A 31 -7.85 -26.69 5.55
N PHE A 32 -8.11 -25.80 6.50
CA PHE A 32 -7.16 -24.76 6.90
C PHE A 32 -7.33 -24.40 8.38
N LYS A 33 -6.27 -23.91 8.99
CA LYS A 33 -6.23 -23.40 10.37
C LYS A 33 -5.77 -21.94 10.35
N GLU A 34 -6.26 -21.17 11.30
CA GLU A 34 -6.06 -19.72 11.39
C GLU A 34 -5.29 -19.39 12.66
N TYR A 35 -4.22 -18.61 12.54
CA TYR A 35 -3.42 -18.12 13.65
C TYR A 35 -3.15 -16.62 13.49
N HIS A 36 -4.21 -15.85 13.23
CA HIS A 36 -4.14 -14.41 13.04
C HIS A 36 -3.78 -13.68 14.34
N THR A 37 -3.07 -12.56 14.20
CA THR A 37 -2.92 -11.55 15.25
C THR A 37 -3.63 -10.28 14.82
N GLU A 38 -3.64 -9.23 15.66
CA GLU A 38 -4.25 -7.94 15.30
C GLU A 38 -3.62 -7.32 14.04
N ARG A 39 -2.33 -7.56 13.81
CA ARG A 39 -1.56 -6.94 12.71
C ARG A 39 -1.11 -7.93 11.63
N GLY A 40 -1.16 -9.23 11.91
CA GLY A 40 -0.59 -10.25 11.04
C GLY A 40 -1.61 -11.30 10.61
N VAL A 41 -1.50 -11.72 9.35
CA VAL A 41 -2.30 -12.82 8.80
C VAL A 41 -1.48 -14.10 8.85
N HIS A 42 -2.08 -15.23 9.22
CA HIS A 42 -1.43 -16.53 9.14
C HIS A 42 -2.48 -17.62 8.93
N PHE A 43 -2.51 -18.19 7.74
CA PHE A 43 -3.31 -19.37 7.41
C PHE A 43 -2.40 -20.56 7.16
N VAL A 44 -2.62 -21.65 7.89
CA VAL A 44 -2.01 -22.94 7.61
C VAL A 44 -3.01 -23.77 6.81
N VAL A 45 -2.73 -23.95 5.52
CA VAL A 45 -3.62 -24.62 4.57
C VAL A 45 -3.12 -26.03 4.27
N GLU A 46 -4.02 -26.99 4.42
CA GLU A 46 -3.82 -28.39 4.04
C GLU A 46 -4.27 -28.59 2.58
N LEU A 47 -3.32 -28.86 1.69
CA LEU A 47 -3.58 -28.98 0.26
C LEU A 47 -4.18 -30.36 -0.06
N GLY A 48 -5.12 -30.39 -1.00
CA GLY A 48 -5.63 -31.66 -1.55
C GLY A 48 -4.57 -32.39 -2.38
N ARG A 49 -4.80 -33.69 -2.65
CA ARG A 49 -3.85 -34.54 -3.39
C ARG A 49 -3.52 -33.99 -4.77
N GLU A 50 -4.54 -33.52 -5.50
CA GLU A 50 -4.39 -32.96 -6.86
C GLU A 50 -3.47 -31.73 -6.89
N LEU A 51 -3.68 -30.80 -5.96
CA LEU A 51 -2.90 -29.58 -5.87
C LEU A 51 -1.48 -29.86 -5.35
N THR A 52 -1.33 -30.79 -4.41
CA THR A 52 -0.03 -31.23 -3.89
C THR A 52 0.85 -31.85 -4.97
N GLU A 53 0.26 -32.62 -5.89
CA GLU A 53 0.99 -33.22 -7.00
C GLU A 53 1.41 -32.18 -8.05
N LYS A 54 0.50 -31.24 -8.38
CA LYS A 54 0.81 -30.10 -9.26
C LYS A 54 1.91 -29.20 -8.68
N CYS A 55 1.87 -28.94 -7.37
CA CYS A 55 2.89 -28.14 -6.69
C CYS A 55 4.27 -28.83 -6.64
N ARG A 56 4.37 -30.17 -6.72
CA ARG A 56 5.67 -30.88 -6.65
C ARG A 56 6.50 -30.74 -7.93
N ARG A 57 5.87 -30.60 -9.10
CA ARG A 57 6.56 -30.51 -10.40
C ARG A 57 7.16 -29.09 -10.56
N ALA A 58 8.48 -29.01 -10.73
CA ALA A 58 9.29 -27.87 -10.29
C ALA A 58 9.30 -26.59 -11.17
N ALA A 59 8.48 -26.47 -12.21
CA ALA A 59 8.44 -25.27 -13.06
C ALA A 59 7.04 -24.62 -12.99
N GLY A 60 6.95 -23.36 -12.54
CA GLY A 60 5.68 -22.60 -12.46
C GLY A 60 4.97 -22.62 -11.10
N ARG A 61 5.47 -23.40 -10.13
CA ARG A 61 4.87 -23.61 -8.78
C ARG A 61 4.40 -22.32 -8.11
N HIS A 62 5.24 -21.28 -8.07
CA HIS A 62 4.92 -20.07 -7.33
C HIS A 62 3.82 -19.25 -8.03
N SER A 63 3.94 -19.02 -9.33
CA SER A 63 2.93 -18.25 -10.10
C SER A 63 1.55 -18.89 -10.09
N GLU A 64 1.48 -20.23 -10.24
CA GLU A 64 0.20 -20.93 -10.19
C GLU A 64 -0.44 -20.92 -8.82
N ILE A 65 0.34 -21.07 -7.74
CA ILE A 65 -0.15 -20.96 -6.36
C ILE A 65 -0.67 -19.53 -6.13
N MET A 66 0.12 -18.52 -6.46
CA MET A 66 -0.26 -17.11 -6.31
C MET A 66 -1.57 -16.81 -7.05
N LYS A 67 -1.75 -17.36 -8.25
CA LYS A 67 -2.98 -17.22 -9.04
C LYS A 67 -4.16 -17.99 -8.46
N LYS A 68 -3.99 -19.27 -8.10
CA LYS A 68 -5.07 -20.13 -7.57
C LYS A 68 -5.59 -19.65 -6.23
N PHE A 69 -4.68 -19.20 -5.36
CA PHE A 69 -5.00 -18.65 -4.04
C PHE A 69 -5.29 -17.14 -4.08
N LYS A 70 -5.30 -16.52 -5.27
CA LYS A 70 -5.58 -15.08 -5.44
C LYS A 70 -4.70 -14.18 -4.55
N LEU A 71 -3.43 -14.55 -4.38
CA LEU A 71 -2.44 -13.82 -3.58
C LEU A 71 -1.65 -12.80 -4.39
N SER A 72 -2.04 -12.53 -5.63
CA SER A 72 -1.47 -11.50 -6.48
C SER A 72 -2.59 -10.61 -7.02
N THR A 73 -2.42 -9.31 -6.87
CA THR A 73 -3.31 -8.29 -7.44
C THR A 73 -2.48 -7.26 -8.20
N THR A 74 -3.09 -6.65 -9.21
CA THR A 74 -2.47 -5.56 -9.97
C THR A 74 -3.13 -4.26 -9.53
N ILE A 75 -2.32 -3.28 -9.12
CA ILE A 75 -2.78 -1.93 -8.82
C ILE A 75 -2.38 -1.04 -9.98
N THR A 76 -3.37 -0.50 -10.68
CA THR A 76 -3.17 0.37 -11.83
C THR A 76 -3.23 1.83 -11.37
N ILE A 77 -2.22 2.63 -11.71
CA ILE A 77 -2.06 4.03 -11.28
C ILE A 77 -2.25 5.04 -12.43
N ASN A 78 -3.16 4.74 -13.36
CA ASN A 78 -3.33 5.53 -14.60
C ASN A 78 -4.03 6.89 -14.40
N SER A 79 -4.57 7.15 -13.21
CA SER A 79 -5.28 8.39 -12.89
C SER A 79 -4.70 8.96 -11.59
N MET A 80 -3.81 9.94 -11.73
CA MET A 80 -3.24 10.68 -10.62
C MET A 80 -3.70 12.13 -10.76
N VAL A 81 -4.95 12.39 -10.42
CA VAL A 81 -5.58 13.70 -10.57
C VAL A 81 -5.61 14.40 -9.21
N LEU A 82 -4.96 15.55 -9.12
CA LEU A 82 -4.79 16.33 -7.89
C LEU A 82 -5.02 17.82 -8.18
N PHE A 83 -5.22 18.61 -7.13
CA PHE A 83 -5.23 20.07 -7.24
C PHE A 83 -3.81 20.61 -7.27
N ASP A 84 -3.52 21.47 -8.25
CA ASP A 84 -2.28 22.22 -8.33
C ASP A 84 -2.26 23.34 -7.25
N PRO A 85 -1.11 24.03 -7.05
CA PRO A 85 -1.00 25.13 -6.09
C PRO A 85 -1.91 26.34 -6.39
N ALA A 86 -2.41 26.46 -7.62
CA ALA A 86 -3.36 27.49 -8.04
C ALA A 86 -4.83 27.03 -7.88
N GLY A 87 -5.07 25.79 -7.46
CA GLY A 87 -6.40 25.21 -7.27
C GLY A 87 -7.03 24.60 -8.52
N HIS A 88 -6.29 24.44 -9.62
CA HIS A 88 -6.78 23.78 -10.83
C HIS A 88 -6.60 22.27 -10.75
N LEU A 89 -7.51 21.54 -11.41
CA LEU A 89 -7.43 20.10 -11.51
C LEU A 89 -6.38 19.70 -12.55
N GLN A 90 -5.36 18.96 -12.13
CA GLN A 90 -4.28 18.51 -13.01
C GLN A 90 -4.11 17.00 -12.91
N ASN A 91 -3.89 16.36 -14.07
CA ASN A 91 -3.52 14.95 -14.14
C ASN A 91 -2.00 14.80 -14.26
N TYR A 92 -1.41 14.02 -13.37
CA TYR A 92 0.04 13.79 -13.30
C TYR A 92 0.38 12.45 -13.95
N ALA A 93 1.46 12.42 -14.73
CA ALA A 93 1.91 11.21 -15.41
C ALA A 93 2.65 10.24 -14.46
N SER A 94 3.33 10.78 -13.44
CA SER A 94 4.09 10.01 -12.47
C SER A 94 4.03 10.62 -11.07
N ALA A 95 4.26 9.80 -10.05
CA ALA A 95 4.50 10.27 -8.69
C ALA A 95 5.70 11.25 -8.61
N GLY A 96 6.67 11.14 -9.52
CA GLY A 96 7.80 12.04 -9.61
C GLY A 96 7.41 13.47 -10.01
N ASP A 97 6.39 13.64 -10.85
CA ASP A 97 5.88 14.96 -11.23
C ASP A 97 5.25 15.67 -10.03
N ILE A 98 4.44 14.95 -9.27
CA ILE A 98 3.81 15.44 -8.03
C ILE A 98 4.90 15.87 -7.04
N MET A 99 5.93 15.05 -6.85
CA MET A 99 7.02 15.34 -5.92
C MET A 99 7.85 16.56 -6.34
N ARG A 100 8.09 16.75 -7.64
CA ARG A 100 8.79 17.94 -8.15
C ARG A 100 8.01 19.22 -7.88
N GLU A 101 6.72 19.23 -8.16
CA GLU A 101 5.89 20.41 -7.89
C GLU A 101 5.81 20.70 -6.40
N HIS A 102 5.57 19.66 -5.58
CA HIS A 102 5.56 19.78 -4.12
C HIS A 102 6.85 20.38 -3.59
N PHE A 103 8.00 19.94 -4.10
CA PHE A 103 9.30 20.45 -3.69
C PHE A 103 9.43 21.97 -3.91
N HIS A 104 9.08 22.47 -5.10
CA HIS A 104 9.18 23.90 -5.41
C HIS A 104 8.26 24.74 -4.54
N VAL A 105 7.00 24.31 -4.37
CA VAL A 105 6.05 24.97 -3.47
C VAL A 105 6.60 25.01 -2.05
N ARG A 106 7.12 23.87 -1.57
CA ARG A 106 7.62 23.77 -0.21
C ARG A 106 8.87 24.62 0.03
N GLN A 107 9.77 24.70 -0.95
CA GLN A 107 10.94 25.57 -0.90
C GLN A 107 10.54 27.04 -0.76
N LEU A 108 9.63 27.53 -1.60
CA LEU A 108 9.13 28.91 -1.54
C LEU A 108 8.48 29.22 -0.18
N MET A 109 7.75 28.26 0.39
CA MET A 109 7.16 28.41 1.72
C MET A 109 8.21 28.48 2.83
N TYR A 110 9.33 27.76 2.71
CA TYR A 110 10.45 27.90 3.64
C TYR A 110 11.13 29.27 3.56
N GLU A 111 11.30 29.80 2.35
CA GLU A 111 11.85 31.15 2.15
C GLU A 111 10.94 32.22 2.78
N LYS A 112 9.62 32.15 2.51
CA LYS A 112 8.62 33.04 3.15
C LYS A 112 8.65 32.94 4.67
N ARG A 113 8.76 31.72 5.21
CA ARG A 113 8.83 31.51 6.66
C ARG A 113 10.08 32.16 7.25
N LYS A 114 11.25 31.96 6.62
CA LYS A 114 12.51 32.56 7.07
C LYS A 114 12.43 34.09 7.07
N GLU A 115 11.86 34.68 6.02
CA GLU A 115 11.69 36.13 5.94
C GLU A 115 10.78 36.65 7.06
N HIS A 116 9.66 35.98 7.30
CA HIS A 116 8.73 36.33 8.36
C HIS A 116 9.38 36.26 9.75
N GLU A 117 10.08 35.17 10.06
CA GLU A 117 10.78 34.97 11.33
C GLU A 117 11.88 36.04 11.53
N THR A 118 12.63 36.36 10.47
CA THR A 118 13.65 37.43 10.51
C THR A 118 13.02 38.78 10.87
N LYS A 119 11.94 39.17 10.19
CA LYS A 119 11.23 40.44 10.47
C LYS A 119 10.67 40.49 11.89
N MET A 120 10.15 39.38 12.39
CA MET A 120 9.65 39.29 13.76
C MET A 120 10.76 39.48 14.79
N LEU A 121 11.90 38.82 14.59
CA LEU A 121 13.07 38.96 15.48
C LEU A 121 13.66 40.36 15.43
N GLU A 122 13.73 41.00 14.26
CA GLU A 122 14.16 42.40 14.11
C GLU A 122 13.23 43.36 14.85
N ALA A 123 11.92 43.16 14.75
CA ALA A 123 10.94 43.96 15.48
C ALA A 123 11.08 43.78 17.00
N GLN A 124 11.31 42.56 17.47
CA GLN A 124 11.58 42.29 18.90
C GLN A 124 12.88 42.95 19.36
N LYS A 125 13.96 42.84 18.59
CA LYS A 125 15.25 43.47 18.89
C LYS A 125 15.10 44.99 19.05
N ARG A 126 14.45 45.66 18.08
CA ARG A 126 14.19 47.11 18.14
C ARG A 126 13.37 47.53 19.36
N ARG A 127 12.44 46.68 19.81
CA ARG A 127 11.66 46.96 21.03
C ARG A 127 12.54 46.92 22.27
N VAL A 128 13.44 45.94 22.38
CA VAL A 128 14.36 45.80 23.51
C VAL A 128 15.42 46.91 23.51
N GLU A 129 15.93 47.31 22.34
CA GLU A 129 16.92 48.40 22.24
C GLU A 129 16.36 49.78 22.64
N ASN A 130 15.05 49.98 22.55
CA ASN A 130 14.37 51.23 22.89
C ASN A 130 13.77 51.22 24.32
N GLN A 131 14.12 50.22 25.14
CA GLN A 131 13.62 50.02 26.50
C GLN A 131 14.71 50.34 27.54
#